data_AF-A0A942ZEA7-F1
#
_entry.id   AF-A0A942ZEA7-F1
#
_cell.length_a   1.000
_cell.length_b   1.000
_cell.length_c   1.000
_cell.angle_alpha   90.00
_cell.angle_beta   90.00
_cell.angle_gamma   90.00
#
_symmetry.space_group_name_H-M   'P 1'
#
loop_
_entity.id
_entity.type
_entity.pdbx_description
1 polymer ?
#
loop_
_entity_poly.entity_id
_entity_poly.type
_entity_poly.pdbx_seq_one_letter_code
_entity_poly.pdbx_strand_id
1 'polypeptide(L)'
;MKNARIFAFAALLSLCGTARAAVVPEYATNTYKNHELSRAEQKCIDEGYKITYANCSNQTAPAERCPHHDSYYRSCSQEQWCRNNNFTFLEKDCKIPLYPHKMCDNKFPLYRVCIENIGKACEDKGFVHKDKCQLNDKKCPYSPEYGKCCDNCPKFTHSVNAVPEGYVAFGETCTTCSGEVKTNIRPAECEGFQNCRYGPMSSQTPSCLQGKKTLYSLCKTDAMVCQEKGFIVNSCADTEDAFDCPENPSFKHCKINCLKLARIDNPEADVFGADQENPILDVTKNELISVVGMIDKDCRNLGRPTLTFRINKSNLEQYAGLFDRYIADVNINLIFEEPVTLSANGKYRNVKITAQGEFAGCPLSGHKTEILGTVSFNNFPNICTNFTVFPNAKLLTTGSIKGNVDVGKDAALGIKGDLNGALKAQSFAEIFIKGQLNYTDELNNNLDNESIVFGCNSKIKIGGGINAKTSNVVIKQWSKLDTPYIKITSTSDNTSLPNTLSSIHLYKYAKLFSTYEQTVFPLVENDDAQCDDKYYRHLGSATDAALQEFSLEPSNRGEDKWQCRSLTFKQQECN
;
A
#
# COMPACT_ATOMS: atom_id res chain seq x y z
N MET A 1 30.66 -10.28 -62.45
CA MET A 1 31.97 -10.04 -61.81
C MET A 1 32.36 -11.29 -61.04
N LYS A 2 33.54 -11.84 -61.39
CA LYS A 2 34.48 -12.67 -60.60
C LYS A 2 33.94 -13.96 -59.96
N ASN A 3 34.25 -15.13 -60.54
CA ASN A 3 35.43 -16.00 -60.27
C ASN A 3 35.27 -16.78 -58.94
N ALA A 4 35.03 -18.10 -58.87
CA ALA A 4 35.73 -19.26 -59.44
C ALA A 4 37.17 -19.48 -58.91
N ARG A 5 37.33 -20.57 -58.13
CA ARG A 5 38.49 -21.50 -58.05
C ARG A 5 37.90 -22.91 -57.80
N ILE A 6 38.05 -23.96 -58.63
CA ILE A 6 39.25 -24.69 -59.10
C ILE A 6 39.90 -25.49 -57.93
N PHE A 7 40.30 -26.78 -57.94
CA PHE A 7 40.74 -27.83 -58.90
C PHE A 7 40.55 -29.22 -58.21
N ALA A 8 40.09 -30.31 -58.86
CA ALA A 8 40.78 -31.37 -59.63
C ALA A 8 41.49 -32.51 -58.86
N PHE A 9 41.34 -33.73 -59.39
CA PHE A 9 42.36 -34.75 -59.76
C PHE A 9 41.57 -35.99 -60.25
N ALA A 10 41.50 -36.34 -61.54
CA ALA A 10 42.49 -36.85 -62.50
C ALA A 10 42.73 -38.38 -62.42
N ALA A 11 43.03 -38.93 -63.61
CA ALA A 11 43.65 -40.22 -63.93
C ALA A 11 42.73 -41.43 -64.14
N LEU A 12 42.90 -42.30 -65.15
CA LEU A 12 43.67 -42.34 -66.41
C LEU A 12 43.41 -43.77 -66.96
N LEU A 13 43.38 -43.95 -68.31
CA LEU A 13 43.97 -45.10 -69.05
C LEU A 13 43.46 -46.55 -68.77
N SER A 14 43.45 -47.53 -69.68
CA SER A 14 43.74 -47.64 -71.11
C SER A 14 43.54 -49.10 -71.55
N LEU A 15 43.30 -49.25 -72.85
CA LEU A 15 43.88 -50.24 -73.78
C LEU A 15 43.50 -51.74 -73.77
N CYS A 16 43.17 -52.15 -75.00
CA CYS A 16 43.57 -53.36 -75.74
C CYS A 16 43.02 -54.72 -75.24
N GLY A 17 42.39 -55.52 -76.10
CA GLY A 17 42.94 -56.05 -77.37
C GLY A 17 43.73 -57.32 -77.02
N THR A 18 43.61 -58.47 -77.65
CA THR A 18 43.19 -58.83 -79.01
C THR A 18 42.90 -60.33 -79.04
N ALA A 19 42.11 -60.72 -80.03
CA ALA A 19 41.89 -62.08 -80.50
C ALA A 19 43.18 -62.91 -80.64
N ARG A 20 43.02 -64.23 -80.46
CA ARG A 20 43.84 -65.24 -81.13
C ARG A 20 43.03 -65.83 -82.29
N ALA A 21 43.67 -65.83 -83.46
CA ALA A 21 43.37 -66.61 -84.66
C ALA A 21 43.26 -68.11 -84.32
N ALA A 22 42.72 -69.02 -85.13
CA ALA A 22 42.55 -69.14 -86.57
C ALA A 22 41.31 -70.06 -86.80
N VAL A 23 40.71 -70.27 -87.96
CA VAL A 23 41.26 -70.78 -89.22
C VAL A 23 40.25 -70.46 -90.34
N VAL A 24 40.78 -70.02 -91.48
CA VAL A 24 40.11 -69.69 -92.75
C VAL A 24 39.86 -70.99 -93.56
N PRO A 25 38.83 -71.05 -94.43
CA PRO A 25 38.12 -72.28 -94.78
C PRO A 25 38.71 -72.98 -96.01
N GLU A 26 38.29 -74.22 -96.24
CA GLU A 26 38.18 -74.82 -97.58
C GLU A 26 36.68 -75.09 -97.74
N TYR A 27 35.99 -74.82 -98.85
CA TYR A 27 36.22 -75.09 -100.28
C TYR A 27 35.33 -74.07 -101.03
N ALA A 28 35.56 -73.59 -102.25
CA ALA A 28 36.31 -74.15 -103.36
C ALA A 28 36.91 -72.99 -104.18
N THR A 29 38.17 -73.15 -104.54
CA THR A 29 38.75 -72.45 -105.69
C THR A 29 37.92 -72.75 -106.93
N ASN A 30 37.45 -71.73 -107.63
CA ASN A 30 37.24 -71.82 -109.07
C ASN A 30 37.78 -70.56 -109.72
N THR A 31 39.00 -70.68 -110.22
CA THR A 31 39.55 -69.89 -111.31
C THR A 31 38.52 -69.79 -112.45
N TYR A 32 37.99 -68.60 -112.69
CA TYR A 32 37.30 -68.28 -113.95
C TYR A 32 38.02 -67.11 -114.62
N LYS A 33 39.10 -67.44 -115.34
CA LYS A 33 39.53 -66.65 -116.50
C LYS A 33 38.65 -67.10 -117.68
N ASN A 34 37.87 -66.16 -118.21
CA ASN A 34 37.05 -66.22 -119.43
C ASN A 34 35.78 -67.10 -119.39
N HIS A 35 34.75 -66.69 -118.62
CA HIS A 35 33.36 -67.17 -118.80
C HIS A 35 32.53 -66.12 -119.56
N GLU A 36 31.92 -66.51 -120.68
CA GLU A 36 30.89 -65.71 -121.35
C GLU A 36 29.61 -65.69 -120.50
N LEU A 37 29.19 -64.48 -120.09
CA LEU A 37 28.02 -64.28 -119.22
C LEU A 37 26.72 -64.71 -119.91
N SER A 38 25.82 -65.34 -119.16
CA SER A 38 24.47 -65.66 -119.65
C SER A 38 23.61 -64.40 -119.77
N ARG A 39 22.56 -64.44 -120.62
CA ARG A 39 21.64 -63.30 -120.82
C ARG A 39 20.99 -62.82 -119.51
N ALA A 40 20.74 -63.73 -118.56
CA ALA A 40 20.14 -63.40 -117.27
C ALA A 40 21.13 -62.68 -116.33
N GLU A 41 22.38 -63.14 -116.29
CA GLU A 41 23.44 -62.50 -115.51
C GLU A 41 23.77 -61.11 -116.06
N GLN A 42 23.84 -60.98 -117.39
CA GLN A 42 24.04 -59.68 -118.04
C GLN A 42 22.95 -58.69 -117.66
N LYS A 43 21.68 -59.13 -117.67
CA LYS A 43 20.55 -58.27 -117.30
C LYS A 43 20.62 -57.82 -115.83
N CYS A 44 21.00 -58.69 -114.90
CA CYS A 44 21.22 -58.31 -113.50
C CYS A 44 22.32 -57.24 -113.37
N ILE A 45 23.45 -57.42 -114.05
CA ILE A 45 24.58 -56.47 -114.03
C ILE A 45 24.17 -55.12 -114.63
N ASP A 46 23.43 -55.13 -115.74
CA ASP A 46 22.92 -53.94 -116.42
C ASP A 46 21.90 -53.18 -115.55
N GLU A 47 21.06 -53.88 -114.79
CA GLU A 47 20.10 -53.31 -113.82
C GLU A 47 20.74 -52.90 -112.47
N GLY A 48 22.06 -53.05 -112.35
CA GLY A 48 22.86 -52.58 -111.22
C GLY A 48 23.05 -53.59 -110.09
N TYR A 49 22.64 -54.85 -110.25
CA TYR A 49 22.88 -55.94 -109.29
C TYR A 49 24.27 -56.54 -109.56
N LYS A 50 25.30 -55.92 -108.98
CA LYS A 50 26.72 -56.25 -109.27
C LYS A 50 27.43 -56.95 -108.11
N ILE A 51 26.72 -57.20 -107.01
CA ILE A 51 27.28 -57.78 -105.78
C ILE A 51 26.91 -59.25 -105.73
N THR A 52 27.88 -60.12 -105.46
CA THR A 52 27.63 -61.54 -105.13
C THR A 52 27.80 -61.77 -103.62
N TYR A 53 27.45 -62.96 -103.13
CA TYR A 53 27.57 -63.27 -101.71
C TYR A 53 28.99 -63.04 -101.15
N ALA A 54 30.03 -63.23 -101.98
CA ALA A 54 31.43 -63.03 -101.62
C ALA A 54 31.85 -61.55 -101.50
N ASN A 55 31.02 -60.61 -101.98
CA ASN A 55 31.36 -59.18 -101.99
C ASN A 55 31.00 -58.45 -100.69
N CYS A 56 30.23 -59.06 -99.77
CA CYS A 56 29.83 -58.44 -98.52
C CYS A 56 30.86 -58.69 -97.41
N SER A 57 31.08 -57.67 -96.56
CA SER A 57 31.98 -57.78 -95.41
C SER A 57 31.36 -58.62 -94.29
N ASN A 58 32.18 -59.09 -93.36
CA ASN A 58 31.81 -60.00 -92.27
C ASN A 58 30.69 -59.50 -91.32
N GLN A 59 30.25 -58.24 -91.45
CA GLN A 59 29.18 -57.62 -90.65
C GLN A 59 27.99 -57.12 -91.49
N THR A 60 27.95 -57.48 -92.77
CA THR A 60 26.87 -57.18 -93.71
C THR A 60 26.49 -58.43 -94.48
N ALA A 61 25.24 -58.56 -94.88
CA ALA A 61 24.77 -59.66 -95.72
C ALA A 61 24.19 -59.09 -97.03
N PRO A 62 24.30 -59.81 -98.16
CA PRO A 62 23.71 -59.36 -99.41
C PRO A 62 22.22 -59.09 -99.24
N ALA A 63 21.78 -57.94 -99.71
CA ALA A 63 20.40 -57.48 -99.68
C ALA A 63 19.96 -57.09 -101.09
N GLU A 64 18.65 -57.17 -101.34
CA GLU A 64 18.03 -56.90 -102.65
C GLU A 64 18.58 -57.84 -103.73
N ARG A 65 18.11 -59.10 -103.70
CA ARG A 65 18.45 -60.13 -104.70
C ARG A 65 17.92 -59.74 -106.08
N CYS A 66 18.72 -59.97 -107.12
CA CYS A 66 18.31 -59.79 -108.52
C CYS A 66 17.15 -60.74 -108.86
N PRO A 67 16.03 -60.25 -109.41
CA PRO A 67 14.90 -61.10 -109.80
C PRO A 67 15.23 -62.07 -110.93
N HIS A 68 16.29 -61.79 -111.71
CA HIS A 68 16.68 -62.56 -112.88
C HIS A 68 17.78 -63.59 -112.61
N HIS A 69 18.48 -63.52 -111.47
CA HIS A 69 19.54 -64.47 -111.11
C HIS A 69 19.81 -64.50 -109.59
N ASP A 70 19.92 -65.68 -109.00
CA ASP A 70 20.01 -65.85 -107.54
C ASP A 70 21.35 -65.42 -106.91
N SER A 71 22.41 -65.34 -107.72
CA SER A 71 23.75 -65.02 -107.23
C SER A 71 24.08 -63.52 -107.19
N TYR A 72 23.23 -62.66 -107.76
CA TYR A 72 23.49 -61.23 -107.87
C TYR A 72 22.54 -60.44 -106.96
N TYR A 73 23.08 -59.42 -106.31
CA TYR A 73 22.45 -58.57 -105.30
C TYR A 73 22.83 -57.12 -105.58
N ARG A 74 22.05 -56.18 -105.05
CA ARG A 74 22.29 -54.74 -105.27
C ARG A 74 23.17 -54.12 -104.19
N SER A 75 23.03 -54.56 -102.94
CA SER A 75 23.70 -53.96 -101.79
C SER A 75 24.08 -54.99 -100.73
N CYS A 76 24.91 -54.59 -99.77
CA CYS A 76 25.17 -55.35 -98.55
C CYS A 76 24.56 -54.59 -97.36
N SER A 77 23.69 -55.23 -96.57
CA SER A 77 22.95 -54.60 -95.46
C SER A 77 23.37 -55.13 -94.09
N GLN A 78 23.57 -54.22 -93.14
CA GLN A 78 23.78 -54.55 -91.73
C GLN A 78 22.52 -55.12 -91.07
N GLU A 79 21.34 -54.63 -91.45
CA GLU A 79 20.06 -55.14 -90.95
C GLU A 79 19.85 -56.60 -91.35
N GLN A 80 20.09 -56.91 -92.64
CA GLN A 80 19.91 -58.26 -93.15
C GLN A 80 20.86 -59.25 -92.46
N TRP A 81 22.08 -58.83 -92.16
CA TRP A 81 23.02 -59.62 -91.38
C TRP A 81 22.50 -59.94 -89.97
N CYS A 82 21.94 -58.97 -89.26
CA CYS A 82 21.36 -59.17 -87.94
C CYS A 82 20.18 -60.14 -87.95
N ARG A 83 19.29 -60.00 -88.94
CA ARG A 83 18.15 -60.90 -89.12
C ARG A 83 18.62 -62.34 -89.39
N ASN A 84 19.64 -62.51 -90.24
CA ASN A 84 20.26 -63.81 -90.49
C ASN A 84 20.91 -64.41 -89.22
N ASN A 85 21.27 -63.59 -88.23
CA ASN A 85 21.87 -64.01 -86.96
C ASN A 85 20.87 -64.01 -85.78
N ASN A 86 19.55 -64.08 -86.05
CA ASN A 86 18.47 -64.17 -85.05
C ASN A 86 18.28 -62.93 -84.16
N PHE A 87 18.67 -61.75 -84.62
CA PHE A 87 18.28 -60.48 -83.99
C PHE A 87 17.06 -59.93 -84.73
N THR A 88 15.90 -59.94 -84.08
CA THR A 88 14.60 -59.67 -84.75
C THR A 88 13.79 -58.56 -84.11
N PHE A 89 14.08 -58.16 -82.87
CA PHE A 89 13.29 -57.19 -82.11
C PHE A 89 13.87 -55.78 -82.21
N LEU A 90 13.05 -54.78 -82.49
CA LEU A 90 13.36 -53.38 -82.24
C LEU A 90 13.09 -53.04 -80.77
N GLU A 91 13.68 -51.96 -80.26
CA GLU A 91 13.42 -51.50 -78.88
C GLU A 91 11.94 -51.29 -78.58
N LYS A 92 11.20 -50.72 -79.55
CA LYS A 92 9.74 -50.51 -79.46
C LYS A 92 8.91 -51.79 -79.43
N ASP A 93 9.49 -52.94 -79.78
CA ASP A 93 8.77 -54.21 -79.80
C ASP A 93 8.69 -54.82 -78.38
N CYS A 94 9.54 -54.36 -77.45
CA CYS A 94 9.50 -54.78 -76.05
C CYS A 94 8.48 -53.94 -75.27
N LYS A 95 7.33 -54.53 -74.95
CA LYS A 95 6.31 -53.90 -74.12
C LYS A 95 6.65 -54.04 -72.63
N ILE A 96 6.68 -52.92 -71.91
CA ILE A 96 6.91 -52.86 -70.45
C ILE A 96 6.00 -53.89 -69.75
N PRO A 97 6.53 -54.77 -68.87
CA PRO A 97 7.82 -54.67 -68.16
C PRO A 97 9.03 -55.30 -68.86
N LEU A 98 8.89 -55.72 -70.12
CA LEU A 98 9.99 -56.27 -70.91
C LEU A 98 10.79 -55.14 -71.56
N TYR A 99 12.12 -55.24 -71.52
CA TYR A 99 13.06 -54.29 -72.12
C TYR A 99 14.03 -55.03 -73.07
N PRO A 100 14.50 -54.37 -74.15
CA PRO A 100 15.39 -55.00 -75.12
C PRO A 100 16.72 -55.43 -74.49
N HIS A 101 17.19 -56.62 -74.84
CA HIS A 101 18.40 -57.22 -74.32
C HIS A 101 19.21 -57.93 -75.42
N LYS A 102 20.54 -57.83 -75.33
CA LYS A 102 21.53 -58.29 -76.34
C LYS A 102 21.29 -57.67 -77.73
N MET A 103 21.82 -56.46 -77.93
CA MET A 103 21.86 -55.78 -79.22
C MET A 103 22.70 -56.58 -80.22
N CYS A 104 22.36 -56.48 -81.51
CA CYS A 104 23.08 -57.12 -82.60
C CYS A 104 24.57 -56.78 -82.59
N ASP A 105 25.42 -57.77 -82.86
CA ASP A 105 26.88 -57.65 -82.73
C ASP A 105 27.48 -56.59 -83.67
N ASN A 106 26.84 -56.34 -84.83
CA ASN A 106 27.25 -55.27 -85.75
C ASN A 106 26.69 -53.87 -85.36
N LYS A 107 26.05 -53.76 -84.18
CA LYS A 107 25.43 -52.55 -83.62
C LYS A 107 24.24 -51.97 -84.40
N PHE A 108 23.67 -52.71 -85.34
CA PHE A 108 22.36 -52.35 -85.88
C PHE A 108 21.28 -52.52 -84.78
N PRO A 109 20.26 -51.64 -84.67
CA PRO A 109 19.33 -51.57 -83.54
C PRO A 109 18.27 -52.69 -83.51
N LEU A 110 18.71 -53.94 -83.74
CA LEU A 110 17.96 -55.15 -83.51
C LEU A 110 18.50 -55.86 -82.28
N TYR A 111 17.60 -56.43 -81.49
CA TYR A 111 17.88 -57.12 -80.25
C TYR A 111 17.45 -58.58 -80.36
N ARG A 112 18.11 -59.43 -79.59
CA ARG A 112 17.87 -60.88 -79.64
C ARG A 112 16.63 -61.28 -78.85
N VAL A 113 16.36 -60.58 -77.75
CA VAL A 113 15.29 -60.92 -76.81
C VAL A 113 14.85 -59.70 -76.02
N CYS A 114 13.60 -59.66 -75.59
CA CYS A 114 13.13 -58.73 -74.56
C CYS A 114 13.13 -59.45 -73.20
N ILE A 115 13.79 -58.90 -72.17
CA ILE A 115 13.85 -59.46 -70.81
C ILE A 115 13.11 -58.57 -69.83
N GLU A 116 12.44 -59.19 -68.86
CA GLU A 116 11.69 -58.49 -67.82
C GLU A 116 12.60 -57.72 -66.86
N ASN A 117 12.25 -56.45 -66.59
CA ASN A 117 12.87 -55.64 -65.56
C ASN A 117 11.82 -54.84 -64.78
N ILE A 118 11.27 -55.47 -63.74
CA ILE A 118 10.17 -54.94 -62.93
C ILE A 118 10.57 -53.66 -62.18
N GLY A 119 11.78 -53.63 -61.60
CA GLY A 119 12.26 -52.47 -60.83
C GLY A 119 12.30 -51.21 -61.69
N LYS A 120 12.91 -51.32 -62.88
CA LYS A 120 12.95 -50.21 -63.85
C LYS A 120 11.55 -49.81 -64.32
N ALA A 121 10.67 -50.78 -64.59
CA ALA A 121 9.29 -50.52 -65.01
C ALA A 121 8.47 -49.75 -63.96
N CYS A 122 8.71 -49.98 -62.67
CA CYS A 122 8.06 -49.26 -61.59
C CYS A 122 8.67 -47.87 -61.35
N GLU A 123 9.99 -47.74 -61.44
CA GLU A 123 10.69 -46.46 -61.29
C GLU A 123 10.39 -45.50 -62.45
N ASP A 124 10.35 -45.98 -63.70
CA ASP A 124 9.97 -45.19 -64.88
C ASP A 124 8.53 -44.63 -64.77
N LYS A 125 7.66 -45.30 -63.98
CA LYS A 125 6.30 -44.85 -63.66
C LYS A 125 6.21 -43.98 -62.40
N GLY A 126 7.35 -43.65 -61.77
CA GLY A 126 7.43 -42.78 -60.60
C GLY A 126 7.03 -43.44 -59.28
N PHE A 127 7.12 -44.77 -59.17
CA PHE A 127 6.92 -45.50 -57.92
C PHE A 127 8.26 -45.74 -57.20
N VAL A 128 8.23 -45.78 -55.86
CA VAL A 128 9.40 -46.03 -55.01
C VAL A 128 9.27 -47.36 -54.26
N HIS A 129 10.40 -48.00 -53.98
CA HIS A 129 10.44 -49.27 -53.23
C HIS A 129 9.95 -49.11 -51.80
N LYS A 130 9.31 -50.15 -51.24
CA LYS A 130 8.75 -50.19 -49.88
C LYS A 130 9.77 -49.89 -48.78
N ASP A 131 11.05 -50.13 -49.02
CA ASP A 131 12.12 -49.87 -48.05
C ASP A 131 12.43 -48.37 -47.90
N LYS A 132 11.98 -47.52 -48.83
CA LYS A 132 12.20 -46.07 -48.76
C LYS A 132 11.18 -45.36 -47.87
N CYS A 133 9.95 -45.87 -47.77
CA CYS A 133 8.86 -45.26 -47.01
C CYS A 133 7.68 -46.21 -46.87
N GLN A 134 6.79 -45.93 -45.91
CA GLN A 134 5.50 -46.61 -45.85
C GLN A 134 4.66 -46.24 -47.09
N LEU A 135 4.40 -47.25 -47.93
CA LEU A 135 3.68 -47.09 -49.18
C LEU A 135 2.18 -47.01 -48.96
N ASN A 136 1.51 -46.07 -49.63
CA ASN A 136 0.05 -46.03 -49.74
C ASN A 136 -0.50 -47.10 -50.70
N ASP A 137 -1.81 -47.09 -50.94
CA ASP A 137 -2.52 -48.09 -51.76
C ASP A 137 -2.27 -47.96 -53.26
N LYS A 138 -1.61 -46.88 -53.72
CA LYS A 138 -1.23 -46.71 -55.13
C LYS A 138 0.06 -47.50 -55.39
N LYS A 139 -0.08 -48.81 -55.58
CA LYS A 139 1.01 -49.74 -55.91
C LYS A 139 1.40 -49.68 -57.39
N CYS A 140 2.62 -50.07 -57.69
CA CYS A 140 3.08 -50.29 -59.05
C CYS A 140 2.32 -51.47 -59.67
N PRO A 141 1.83 -51.37 -60.92
CA PRO A 141 1.11 -52.47 -61.58
C PRO A 141 1.94 -53.75 -61.76
N TYR A 142 3.26 -53.64 -61.75
CA TYR A 142 4.18 -54.76 -62.00
C TYR A 142 4.76 -55.36 -60.71
N SER A 143 4.62 -54.69 -59.56
CA SER A 143 5.07 -55.22 -58.28
C SER A 143 4.36 -54.57 -57.09
N PRO A 144 3.91 -55.36 -56.10
CA PRO A 144 3.39 -54.83 -54.84
C PRO A 144 4.47 -54.17 -53.97
N GLU A 145 5.75 -54.40 -54.28
CA GLU A 145 6.89 -53.86 -53.51
C GLU A 145 7.18 -52.38 -53.82
N TYR A 146 6.57 -51.82 -54.86
CA TYR A 146 6.73 -50.42 -55.26
C TYR A 146 5.40 -49.67 -55.13
N GLY A 147 5.42 -48.43 -54.64
CA GLY A 147 4.22 -47.59 -54.47
C GLY A 147 4.56 -46.11 -54.30
N LYS A 148 3.58 -45.29 -53.88
CA LYS A 148 3.84 -43.90 -53.46
C LYS A 148 3.89 -43.80 -51.94
N CYS A 149 4.74 -42.92 -51.39
CA CYS A 149 4.79 -42.67 -49.94
C CYS A 149 3.49 -42.07 -49.41
N CYS A 150 3.14 -42.37 -48.16
CA CYS A 150 2.07 -41.69 -47.43
C CYS A 150 2.56 -40.36 -46.80
N ASP A 151 1.66 -39.39 -46.56
CA ASP A 151 1.96 -38.03 -46.08
C ASP A 151 1.63 -37.84 -44.58
N ASN A 152 2.43 -37.05 -43.85
CA ASN A 152 2.30 -36.83 -42.39
C ASN A 152 1.56 -35.53 -41.98
N CYS A 153 0.77 -34.93 -42.87
CA CYS A 153 -0.07 -33.75 -42.61
C CYS A 153 0.62 -32.56 -41.87
N PRO A 154 1.85 -32.12 -42.24
CA PRO A 154 2.60 -31.12 -41.45
C PRO A 154 1.97 -29.72 -41.40
N LYS A 155 0.99 -29.43 -42.27
CA LYS A 155 0.28 -28.13 -42.32
C LYS A 155 -0.84 -27.98 -41.29
N PHE A 156 -1.16 -29.03 -40.53
CA PHE A 156 -2.24 -29.03 -39.54
C PHE A 156 -1.65 -29.19 -38.14
N THR A 157 -2.05 -28.30 -37.23
CA THR A 157 -1.36 -28.09 -35.94
C THR A 157 -1.87 -28.97 -34.81
N HIS A 158 -3.13 -29.41 -34.85
CA HIS A 158 -3.77 -30.13 -33.75
C HIS A 158 -4.52 -31.37 -34.23
N SER A 159 -4.66 -32.36 -33.36
CA SER A 159 -5.57 -33.49 -33.56
C SER A 159 -7.02 -33.03 -33.40
N VAL A 160 -7.94 -33.51 -34.23
CA VAL A 160 -9.38 -33.17 -34.12
C VAL A 160 -9.96 -33.59 -32.76
N ASN A 161 -9.45 -34.69 -32.18
CA ASN A 161 -9.90 -35.21 -30.89
C ASN A 161 -9.18 -34.58 -29.67
N ALA A 162 -8.24 -33.65 -29.90
CA ALA A 162 -7.44 -33.02 -28.84
C ALA A 162 -7.38 -31.50 -29.00
N VAL A 163 -8.49 -30.88 -29.41
CA VAL A 163 -8.61 -29.42 -29.43
C VAL A 163 -8.70 -28.91 -27.98
N PRO A 164 -7.80 -28.00 -27.55
CA PRO A 164 -7.84 -27.45 -26.20
C PRO A 164 -9.15 -26.72 -25.90
N GLU A 165 -9.57 -26.70 -24.63
CA GLU A 165 -10.74 -25.91 -24.21
C GLU A 165 -10.59 -24.44 -24.63
N GLY A 166 -11.72 -23.87 -25.06
CA GLY A 166 -11.79 -22.51 -25.59
C GLY A 166 -11.37 -22.35 -27.04
N TYR A 167 -11.06 -23.44 -27.74
CA TYR A 167 -10.82 -23.45 -29.18
C TYR A 167 -11.77 -24.42 -29.89
N VAL A 168 -12.00 -24.18 -31.18
CA VAL A 168 -12.78 -25.06 -32.06
C VAL A 168 -11.98 -25.39 -33.32
N ALA A 169 -12.23 -26.57 -33.90
CA ALA A 169 -11.67 -26.95 -35.19
C ALA A 169 -12.10 -25.97 -36.29
N PHE A 170 -11.18 -25.66 -37.21
CA PHE A 170 -11.38 -24.68 -38.26
C PHE A 170 -10.72 -25.10 -39.57
N GLY A 171 -11.50 -25.09 -40.64
CA GLY A 171 -11.05 -25.36 -42.01
C GLY A 171 -10.98 -26.85 -42.33
N GLU A 172 -10.14 -27.19 -43.31
CA GLU A 172 -9.96 -28.56 -43.79
C GLU A 172 -9.32 -29.48 -42.74
N THR A 173 -9.43 -30.78 -42.98
CA THR A 173 -8.81 -31.81 -42.14
C THR A 173 -7.87 -32.68 -42.98
N CYS A 174 -6.89 -33.31 -42.34
CA CYS A 174 -5.96 -34.23 -42.99
C CYS A 174 -5.75 -35.48 -42.13
N THR A 175 -5.84 -36.66 -42.75
CA THR A 175 -5.61 -37.95 -42.09
C THR A 175 -4.17 -38.40 -42.30
N THR A 176 -3.44 -38.59 -41.22
CA THR A 176 -2.05 -39.06 -41.21
C THR A 176 -1.95 -40.56 -41.52
N CYS A 177 -0.74 -41.05 -41.81
CA CYS A 177 -0.48 -42.48 -42.06
C CYS A 177 -0.85 -43.39 -40.87
N SER A 178 -0.93 -42.86 -39.64
CA SER A 178 -1.36 -43.59 -38.44
C SER A 178 -2.88 -43.56 -38.23
N GLY A 179 -3.64 -42.97 -39.16
CA GLY A 179 -5.11 -42.83 -39.04
C GLY A 179 -5.56 -41.65 -38.17
N GLU A 180 -4.63 -40.82 -37.68
CA GLU A 180 -4.96 -39.63 -36.88
C GLU A 180 -5.43 -38.49 -37.80
N VAL A 181 -6.59 -37.90 -37.50
CA VAL A 181 -7.13 -36.74 -38.23
C VAL A 181 -6.66 -35.45 -37.55
N LYS A 182 -5.96 -34.59 -38.30
CA LYS A 182 -5.47 -33.27 -37.87
C LYS A 182 -6.27 -32.13 -38.49
N THR A 183 -6.36 -31.01 -37.76
CA THR A 183 -7.04 -29.77 -38.15
C THR A 183 -6.28 -28.54 -37.65
N ASN A 184 -6.73 -27.35 -38.07
CA ASN A 184 -6.33 -26.09 -37.47
C ASN A 184 -7.38 -25.63 -36.47
N ILE A 185 -7.01 -24.76 -35.53
CA ILE A 185 -7.91 -24.30 -34.47
C ILE A 185 -8.07 -22.78 -34.51
N ARG A 186 -9.23 -22.30 -34.10
CA ARG A 186 -9.48 -20.88 -33.81
C ARG A 186 -10.16 -20.74 -32.45
N PRO A 187 -10.08 -19.58 -31.78
CA PRO A 187 -10.83 -19.35 -30.54
C PRO A 187 -12.32 -19.64 -30.74
N ALA A 188 -12.95 -20.29 -29.76
CA ALA A 188 -14.38 -20.57 -29.77
C ALA A 188 -15.18 -19.24 -29.81
N GLU A 189 -16.32 -19.27 -30.50
CA GLU A 189 -17.25 -18.15 -30.51
C GLU A 189 -18.10 -18.23 -29.23
N CYS A 190 -17.94 -17.25 -28.35
CA CYS A 190 -18.68 -17.15 -27.09
C CYS A 190 -19.84 -16.16 -27.22
N GLU A 191 -20.82 -16.49 -28.06
CA GLU A 191 -21.97 -15.63 -28.31
C GLU A 191 -22.79 -15.39 -27.03
N GLY A 192 -23.12 -14.13 -26.76
CA GLY A 192 -23.81 -13.72 -25.53
C GLY A 192 -22.90 -13.56 -24.29
N PHE A 193 -21.58 -13.77 -24.42
CA PHE A 193 -20.61 -13.52 -23.35
C PHE A 193 -19.74 -12.31 -23.67
N GLN A 194 -19.30 -11.62 -22.64
CA GLN A 194 -18.51 -10.40 -22.74
C GLN A 194 -17.36 -10.39 -21.73
N ASN A 195 -16.38 -9.53 -21.99
CA ASN A 195 -15.25 -9.35 -21.08
C ASN A 195 -15.63 -8.40 -19.95
N CYS A 196 -15.67 -8.92 -18.71
CA CYS A 196 -16.08 -8.13 -17.56
C CYS A 196 -14.89 -7.44 -16.89
N ARG A 197 -14.78 -6.11 -17.05
CA ARG A 197 -13.76 -5.27 -16.40
C ARG A 197 -13.74 -5.46 -14.87
N TYR A 198 -14.91 -5.60 -14.26
CA TYR A 198 -15.10 -5.70 -12.81
C TYR A 198 -15.42 -7.13 -12.33
N GLY A 199 -15.21 -8.12 -13.19
CA GLY A 199 -15.56 -9.51 -12.92
C GLY A 199 -17.04 -9.86 -13.11
N PRO A 200 -17.38 -11.15 -12.93
CA PRO A 200 -18.74 -11.64 -13.14
C PRO A 200 -19.70 -11.12 -12.07
N MET A 201 -20.98 -11.03 -12.46
CA MET A 201 -22.08 -10.64 -11.57
C MET A 201 -22.08 -11.43 -10.23
N SER A 202 -21.79 -12.72 -10.29
CA SER A 202 -21.65 -13.59 -9.12
C SER A 202 -20.69 -14.74 -9.42
N SER A 203 -20.30 -15.51 -8.39
CA SER A 203 -19.52 -16.75 -8.57
C SER A 203 -20.23 -17.81 -9.40
N GLN A 204 -21.56 -17.72 -9.55
CA GLN A 204 -22.39 -18.64 -10.32
C GLN A 204 -22.66 -18.16 -11.75
N THR A 205 -22.14 -16.99 -12.14
CA THR A 205 -22.38 -16.45 -13.48
C THR A 205 -21.72 -17.34 -14.53
N PRO A 206 -22.49 -17.81 -15.54
CA PRO A 206 -21.95 -18.61 -16.62
C PRO A 206 -20.73 -17.96 -17.28
N SER A 207 -19.70 -18.77 -17.52
CA SER A 207 -18.48 -18.35 -18.22
C SER A 207 -18.28 -19.13 -19.52
N CYS A 208 -17.62 -18.50 -20.48
CA CYS A 208 -17.22 -19.10 -21.74
C CYS A 208 -15.74 -18.83 -22.00
N LEU A 209 -15.00 -19.87 -22.35
CA LEU A 209 -13.58 -19.75 -22.65
C LEU A 209 -13.43 -19.44 -24.15
N GLN A 210 -12.88 -18.27 -24.47
CA GLN A 210 -12.52 -17.86 -25.83
C GLN A 210 -10.99 -17.81 -25.95
N GLY A 211 -10.42 -18.87 -26.48
CA GLY A 211 -8.98 -19.11 -26.50
C GLY A 211 -8.44 -19.19 -25.08
N LYS A 212 -7.63 -18.21 -24.68
CA LYS A 212 -7.11 -18.08 -23.29
C LYS A 212 -7.92 -17.12 -22.42
N LYS A 213 -8.96 -16.47 -22.95
CA LYS A 213 -9.75 -15.46 -22.23
C LYS A 213 -11.02 -16.10 -21.68
N THR A 214 -11.36 -15.81 -20.43
CA THR A 214 -12.67 -16.16 -19.86
C THR A 214 -13.61 -14.98 -20.02
N LEU A 215 -14.74 -15.20 -20.68
CA LEU A 215 -15.83 -14.24 -20.85
C LEU A 215 -17.02 -14.68 -19.98
N TYR A 216 -17.90 -13.74 -19.63
CA TYR A 216 -19.06 -14.01 -18.77
C TYR A 216 -20.34 -13.47 -19.38
N SER A 217 -21.48 -14.10 -19.08
CA SER A 217 -22.78 -13.68 -19.59
C SER A 217 -23.27 -12.36 -18.98
N LEU A 218 -22.87 -12.05 -17.74
CA LEU A 218 -23.26 -10.86 -17.00
C LEU A 218 -22.06 -10.29 -16.22
N CYS A 219 -21.86 -8.98 -16.32
CA CYS A 219 -20.77 -8.28 -15.63
C CYS A 219 -21.29 -7.45 -14.47
N LYS A 220 -20.47 -7.30 -13.44
CA LYS A 220 -20.71 -6.25 -12.44
C LYS A 220 -20.62 -4.87 -13.09
N THR A 221 -21.50 -3.98 -12.67
CA THR A 221 -21.37 -2.55 -12.95
C THR A 221 -20.39 -1.91 -11.99
N ASP A 222 -19.87 -0.75 -12.36
CA ASP A 222 -19.09 0.13 -11.49
C ASP A 222 -19.84 0.46 -10.18
N ALA A 223 -21.15 0.73 -10.27
CA ALA A 223 -22.02 0.98 -9.13
C ALA A 223 -22.06 -0.19 -8.14
N MET A 224 -22.17 -1.44 -8.64
CA MET A 224 -22.21 -2.62 -7.77
C MET A 224 -20.89 -2.82 -7.02
N VAL A 225 -19.75 -2.58 -7.67
CA VAL A 225 -18.44 -2.66 -7.02
C VAL A 225 -18.32 -1.61 -5.92
N CYS A 226 -18.78 -0.38 -6.16
CA CYS A 226 -18.79 0.67 -5.16
C CYS A 226 -19.64 0.31 -3.95
N GLN A 227 -20.85 -0.22 -4.17
CA GLN A 227 -21.75 -0.64 -3.10
C GLN A 227 -21.17 -1.80 -2.28
N GLU A 228 -20.55 -2.79 -2.91
CA GLU A 228 -19.85 -3.89 -2.22
C GLU A 228 -18.70 -3.41 -1.34
N LYS A 229 -18.03 -2.32 -1.73
CA LYS A 229 -16.98 -1.66 -0.95
C LYS A 229 -17.51 -0.68 0.12
N GLY A 230 -18.83 -0.53 0.26
CA GLY A 230 -19.46 0.33 1.26
C GLY A 230 -19.68 1.79 0.85
N PHE A 231 -19.60 2.11 -0.45
CA PHE A 231 -19.95 3.42 -1.00
C PHE A 231 -21.42 3.39 -1.44
N ILE A 232 -22.34 3.79 -0.56
CA ILE A 232 -23.79 3.55 -0.71
C ILE A 232 -24.64 4.82 -0.87
N VAL A 233 -24.04 6.01 -0.72
CA VAL A 233 -24.76 7.29 -0.79
C VAL A 233 -24.26 8.16 -1.94
N ASN A 234 -25.09 9.11 -2.38
CA ASN A 234 -24.76 10.03 -3.48
C ASN A 234 -24.29 11.41 -2.97
N SER A 235 -24.55 11.72 -1.71
CA SER A 235 -24.17 12.97 -1.04
C SER A 235 -23.97 12.72 0.44
N CYS A 236 -23.01 13.41 1.05
CA CYS A 236 -22.78 13.40 2.50
C CYS A 236 -23.40 14.65 3.13
N ALA A 237 -23.69 14.58 4.44
CA ALA A 237 -24.11 15.76 5.20
C ALA A 237 -22.97 16.78 5.32
N ASP A 238 -23.30 18.04 5.61
CA ASP A 238 -22.31 19.12 5.78
C ASP A 238 -21.34 18.84 6.94
N THR A 239 -21.73 17.99 7.89
CA THR A 239 -20.94 17.54 9.03
C THR A 239 -20.00 16.37 8.71
N GLU A 240 -19.97 15.90 7.46
CA GLU A 240 -19.25 14.70 7.04
C GLU A 240 -18.16 15.02 5.99
N ASP A 241 -17.17 14.13 5.91
CA ASP A 241 -16.23 14.07 4.81
C ASP A 241 -16.69 13.03 3.79
N ALA A 242 -16.68 13.42 2.53
CA ALA A 242 -17.02 12.58 1.40
C ALA A 242 -15.78 11.92 0.82
N PHE A 243 -15.78 10.58 0.76
CA PHE A 243 -14.78 9.80 0.05
C PHE A 243 -15.42 9.20 -1.20
N ASP A 244 -14.93 9.57 -2.37
CA ASP A 244 -15.48 9.10 -3.65
C ASP A 244 -15.02 7.67 -3.95
N CYS A 245 -15.94 6.88 -4.51
CA CYS A 245 -15.58 5.55 -5.00
C CYS A 245 -14.67 5.68 -6.24
N PRO A 246 -13.52 4.99 -6.29
CA PRO A 246 -12.61 5.03 -7.44
C PRO A 246 -13.24 4.56 -8.75
N GLU A 247 -14.18 3.62 -8.69
CA GLU A 247 -14.86 3.07 -9.87
C GLU A 247 -16.01 3.95 -10.38
N ASN A 248 -16.70 4.68 -9.48
CA ASN A 248 -17.79 5.59 -9.83
C ASN A 248 -17.91 6.75 -8.81
N PRO A 249 -17.49 7.97 -9.16
CA PRO A 249 -17.52 9.13 -8.26
C PRO A 249 -18.90 9.58 -7.77
N SER A 250 -19.98 9.05 -8.37
CA SER A 250 -21.36 9.32 -7.91
C SER A 250 -21.66 8.64 -6.58
N PHE A 251 -20.93 7.56 -6.25
CA PHE A 251 -21.07 6.85 -4.98
C PHE A 251 -19.99 7.29 -4.00
N LYS A 252 -20.41 7.56 -2.77
CA LYS A 252 -19.59 8.12 -1.70
C LYS A 252 -19.65 7.25 -0.46
N HIS A 253 -18.58 7.29 0.32
CA HIS A 253 -18.56 6.85 1.70
C HIS A 253 -18.47 8.11 2.56
N CYS A 254 -19.39 8.27 3.50
CA CYS A 254 -19.44 9.44 4.38
C CYS A 254 -18.91 9.07 5.75
N LYS A 255 -18.02 9.91 6.28
CA LYS A 255 -17.52 9.78 7.64
C LYS A 255 -17.74 11.08 8.38
N ILE A 256 -18.24 10.99 9.61
CA ILE A 256 -18.42 12.17 10.46
C ILE A 256 -17.09 12.90 10.61
N ASN A 257 -17.11 14.20 10.30
CA ASN A 257 -16.01 15.11 10.53
C ASN A 257 -16.28 15.88 11.82
N CYS A 258 -15.63 15.44 12.90
CA CYS A 258 -15.80 16.01 14.24
C CYS A 258 -15.53 17.51 14.30
N LEU A 259 -14.60 18.02 13.48
CA LEU A 259 -14.31 19.45 13.42
C LEU A 259 -15.43 20.25 12.77
N LYS A 260 -16.00 19.75 11.66
CA LYS A 260 -17.16 20.39 11.00
C LYS A 260 -18.37 20.39 11.93
N LEU A 261 -18.66 19.24 12.55
CA LEU A 261 -19.75 19.10 13.52
C LEU A 261 -19.57 20.06 14.70
N ALA A 262 -18.40 20.10 15.33
CA ALA A 262 -18.15 20.97 16.47
C ALA A 262 -18.25 22.47 16.14
N ARG A 263 -17.88 22.88 14.92
CA ARG A 263 -18.03 24.27 14.46
C ARG A 263 -19.49 24.66 14.25
N ILE A 264 -20.32 23.72 13.81
CA ILE A 264 -21.77 23.94 13.67
C ILE A 264 -22.42 24.03 15.06
N ASP A 265 -22.04 23.15 15.98
CA ASP A 265 -22.59 23.13 17.34
C ASP A 265 -22.13 24.33 18.19
N ASN A 266 -20.97 24.91 17.88
CA ASN A 266 -20.36 26.01 18.64
C ASN A 266 -19.95 27.17 17.70
N PRO A 267 -20.91 27.91 17.12
CA PRO A 267 -20.62 28.96 16.14
C PRO A 267 -19.79 30.11 16.73
N GLU A 268 -19.95 30.37 18.04
CA GLU A 268 -19.25 31.42 18.79
C GLU A 268 -17.82 31.04 19.22
N ALA A 269 -17.35 29.83 18.88
CA ALA A 269 -16.07 29.30 19.31
C ALA A 269 -15.05 29.15 18.17
N ASP A 270 -13.78 29.41 18.49
CA ASP A 270 -12.67 28.91 17.71
C ASP A 270 -12.41 27.44 18.08
N VAL A 271 -12.74 26.54 17.16
CA VAL A 271 -12.71 25.09 17.37
C VAL A 271 -11.48 24.46 16.73
N PHE A 272 -10.74 23.67 17.51
CA PHE A 272 -9.53 22.98 17.09
C PHE A 272 -9.64 21.46 17.21
N GLY A 273 -9.24 20.75 16.15
CA GLY A 273 -9.24 19.28 16.08
C GLY A 273 -7.86 18.63 16.14
N ALA A 274 -6.79 19.41 16.03
CA ALA A 274 -5.41 18.95 15.95
C ALA A 274 -4.46 20.04 16.46
N ASP A 275 -3.20 19.65 16.68
CA ASP A 275 -2.13 20.57 17.07
C ASP A 275 -1.90 21.64 16.00
N GLN A 276 -1.64 22.88 16.43
CA GLN A 276 -1.37 24.00 15.53
C GLN A 276 -0.30 24.93 16.10
N GLU A 277 0.47 25.58 15.21
CA GLU A 277 1.43 26.62 15.55
C GLU A 277 0.94 27.96 14.98
N ASN A 278 0.90 28.99 15.84
CA ASN A 278 0.39 30.33 15.57
C ASN A 278 -0.96 30.36 14.85
N PRO A 279 -2.00 29.69 15.39
CA PRO A 279 -3.31 29.70 14.77
C PRO A 279 -3.87 31.12 14.69
N ILE A 280 -4.54 31.44 13.59
CA ILE A 280 -5.30 32.68 13.44
C ILE A 280 -6.59 32.53 14.26
N LEU A 281 -6.76 33.40 15.24
CA LEU A 281 -7.96 33.42 16.08
C LEU A 281 -8.94 34.45 15.54
N ASP A 282 -10.22 34.13 15.58
CA ASP A 282 -11.27 35.09 15.27
C ASP A 282 -11.48 35.98 16.49
N VAL A 283 -11.03 37.23 16.42
CA VAL A 283 -11.12 38.19 17.54
C VAL A 283 -12.56 38.53 17.94
N THR A 284 -13.54 38.21 17.10
CA THR A 284 -14.97 38.42 17.41
C THR A 284 -15.54 37.32 18.30
N LYS A 285 -14.86 36.17 18.39
CA LYS A 285 -15.29 35.02 19.16
C LYS A 285 -14.80 35.07 20.59
N ASN A 286 -15.67 34.63 21.49
CA ASN A 286 -15.44 34.67 22.94
C ASN A 286 -15.00 33.32 23.51
N GLU A 287 -14.96 32.28 22.69
CA GLU A 287 -14.63 30.93 23.11
C GLU A 287 -13.49 30.32 22.28
N LEU A 288 -12.70 29.47 22.92
CA LEU A 288 -11.66 28.65 22.30
C LEU A 288 -11.78 27.24 22.86
N ILE A 289 -12.17 26.29 22.02
CA ILE A 289 -12.46 24.93 22.44
C ILE A 289 -11.80 23.91 21.50
N SER A 290 -11.78 22.65 21.93
CA SER A 290 -11.45 21.55 21.03
C SER A 290 -12.64 20.64 20.76
N VAL A 291 -12.44 19.72 19.82
CA VAL A 291 -13.36 18.60 19.53
C VAL A 291 -13.38 17.53 20.64
N VAL A 292 -12.60 17.67 21.71
CA VAL A 292 -12.57 16.69 22.81
C VAL A 292 -13.84 16.76 23.64
N GLY A 293 -14.36 15.59 24.01
CA GLY A 293 -15.57 15.49 24.83
C GLY A 293 -16.87 15.59 24.05
N MET A 294 -16.81 15.58 22.71
CA MET A 294 -18.00 15.45 21.87
C MET A 294 -18.73 14.12 22.12
N ILE A 295 -20.06 14.20 22.13
CA ILE A 295 -20.94 13.05 22.43
C ILE A 295 -20.91 12.01 21.30
N ASP A 296 -20.64 12.45 20.06
CA ASP A 296 -20.62 11.58 18.89
C ASP A 296 -19.58 10.46 19.03
N LYS A 297 -20.01 9.22 18.80
CA LYS A 297 -19.20 8.01 18.97
C LYS A 297 -17.88 8.04 18.18
N ASP A 298 -17.87 8.67 17.02
CA ASP A 298 -16.71 8.72 16.13
C ASP A 298 -15.69 9.78 16.58
N CYS A 299 -16.08 10.65 17.53
CA CYS A 299 -15.29 11.77 18.06
C CYS A 299 -14.77 11.55 19.50
N ARG A 300 -15.21 10.47 20.19
CA ARG A 300 -14.93 10.26 21.63
C ARG A 300 -13.46 10.03 21.98
N ASN A 301 -12.66 9.52 21.04
CA ASN A 301 -11.27 9.11 21.29
C ASN A 301 -10.24 10.14 20.81
N LEU A 302 -10.64 11.37 20.54
CA LEU A 302 -9.73 12.42 20.08
C LEU A 302 -8.89 12.95 21.25
N GLY A 303 -7.58 13.06 21.02
CA GLY A 303 -6.65 13.64 21.96
C GLY A 303 -6.85 15.14 22.10
N ARG A 304 -6.48 15.70 23.25
CA ARG A 304 -6.47 17.14 23.47
C ARG A 304 -5.41 17.81 22.60
N PRO A 305 -5.77 18.72 21.69
CA PRO A 305 -4.81 19.38 20.83
C PRO A 305 -3.95 20.38 21.62
N THR A 306 -2.75 20.62 21.12
CA THR A 306 -1.79 21.60 21.62
C THR A 306 -1.66 22.75 20.65
N LEU A 307 -2.04 23.94 21.09
CA LEU A 307 -1.90 25.18 20.35
C LEU A 307 -0.64 25.91 20.83
N THR A 308 0.31 26.11 19.93
CA THR A 308 1.55 26.82 20.22
C THR A 308 1.48 28.24 19.70
N PHE A 309 1.76 29.22 20.57
CA PHE A 309 1.76 30.65 20.23
C PHE A 309 3.13 31.24 20.52
N ARG A 310 3.76 31.84 19.50
CA ARG A 310 4.97 32.66 19.64
C ARG A 310 4.55 34.10 19.83
N ILE A 311 4.82 34.64 21.00
CA ILE A 311 4.37 35.97 21.40
C ILE A 311 5.56 36.93 21.40
N ASN A 312 5.42 38.03 20.66
CA ASN A 312 6.33 39.16 20.63
C ASN A 312 5.54 40.47 20.46
N LYS A 313 6.22 41.62 20.44
CA LYS A 313 5.52 42.91 20.32
C LYS A 313 4.76 43.10 19.00
N SER A 314 5.21 42.46 17.92
CA SER A 314 4.61 42.63 16.59
C SER A 314 3.25 41.93 16.44
N ASN A 315 3.01 40.87 17.21
CA ASN A 315 1.79 40.07 17.15
C ASN A 315 0.97 40.11 18.46
N LEU A 316 1.35 40.94 19.43
CA LEU A 316 0.69 41.04 20.71
C LEU A 316 -0.80 41.39 20.56
N GLU A 317 -1.15 42.30 19.65
CA GLU A 317 -2.56 42.70 19.41
C GLU A 317 -3.42 41.53 18.92
N GLN A 318 -2.86 40.61 18.13
CA GLN A 318 -3.57 39.43 17.63
C GLN A 318 -3.97 38.47 18.77
N TYR A 319 -3.14 38.40 19.82
CA TYR A 319 -3.32 37.45 20.93
C TYR A 319 -3.71 38.10 22.25
N ALA A 320 -3.88 39.43 22.29
CA ALA A 320 -4.16 40.17 23.51
C ALA A 320 -5.36 39.57 24.25
N GLY A 321 -6.48 39.36 23.56
CA GLY A 321 -7.70 38.78 24.13
C GLY A 321 -7.73 37.25 24.22
N LEU A 322 -6.64 36.53 23.96
CA LEU A 322 -6.63 35.05 23.97
C LEU A 322 -7.15 34.49 25.29
N PHE A 323 -6.63 35.01 26.40
CA PHE A 323 -6.90 34.52 27.76
C PHE A 323 -8.06 35.27 28.43
N ASP A 324 -8.74 36.16 27.73
CA ASP A 324 -10.00 36.77 28.18
C ASP A 324 -11.22 35.94 27.79
N ARG A 325 -11.02 34.85 27.04
CA ARG A 325 -12.04 33.95 26.52
C ARG A 325 -12.46 32.86 27.50
N TYR A 326 -13.56 32.19 27.17
CA TYR A 326 -13.80 30.84 27.66
C TYR A 326 -12.89 29.85 26.92
N ILE A 327 -11.98 29.18 27.64
CA ILE A 327 -11.04 28.22 27.06
C ILE A 327 -11.34 26.84 27.61
N ALA A 328 -11.63 25.87 26.75
CA ALA A 328 -11.97 24.52 27.19
C ALA A 328 -11.24 23.42 26.43
N ASP A 329 -10.76 22.43 27.19
CA ASP A 329 -10.33 21.14 26.67
C ASP A 329 -9.21 21.25 25.60
N VAL A 330 -8.29 22.20 25.79
CA VAL A 330 -7.10 22.45 24.93
C VAL A 330 -5.82 22.54 25.76
N ASN A 331 -4.68 22.24 25.15
CA ASN A 331 -3.37 22.57 25.70
C ASN A 331 -2.86 23.83 25.00
N ILE A 332 -2.29 24.76 25.75
CA ILE A 332 -1.72 26.01 25.23
C ILE A 332 -0.23 26.02 25.59
N ASN A 333 0.61 26.25 24.59
CA ASN A 333 2.05 26.42 24.73
C ASN A 333 2.45 27.83 24.29
N LEU A 334 2.87 28.66 25.23
CA LEU A 334 3.29 30.03 24.98
C LEU A 334 4.82 30.10 24.89
N ILE A 335 5.31 30.68 23.81
CA ILE A 335 6.73 30.95 23.60
C ILE A 335 6.89 32.47 23.57
N PHE A 336 7.35 33.05 24.66
CA PHE A 336 7.63 34.48 24.75
C PHE A 336 9.01 34.76 24.15
N GLU A 337 9.05 35.38 22.98
CA GLU A 337 10.29 35.82 22.33
C GLU A 337 10.80 37.14 22.93
N GLU A 338 9.90 37.88 23.57
CA GLU A 338 10.18 39.12 24.29
C GLU A 338 9.36 39.17 25.59
N PRO A 339 9.81 39.92 26.62
CA PRO A 339 9.10 40.05 27.89
C PRO A 339 7.84 40.91 27.73
N VAL A 340 6.74 40.28 27.34
CA VAL A 340 5.41 40.90 27.20
C VAL A 340 4.40 40.26 28.16
N THR A 341 3.26 40.93 28.33
CA THR A 341 2.17 40.51 29.22
C THR A 341 0.89 40.36 28.42
N LEU A 342 0.19 39.23 28.62
CA LEU A 342 -1.15 38.99 28.09
C LEU A 342 -2.20 39.21 29.18
N SER A 343 -3.38 39.69 28.82
CA SER A 343 -4.51 39.80 29.75
C SER A 343 -5.03 38.41 30.11
N ALA A 344 -5.52 38.22 31.34
CA ALA A 344 -6.08 36.96 31.80
C ALA A 344 -7.35 37.18 32.63
N ASN A 345 -8.47 37.40 31.95
CA ASN A 345 -9.77 37.66 32.57
C ASN A 345 -10.84 36.60 32.26
N GLY A 346 -10.45 35.53 31.58
CA GLY A 346 -11.36 34.52 31.05
C GLY A 346 -11.77 33.43 32.05
N LYS A 347 -12.37 32.38 31.49
CA LYS A 347 -12.84 31.20 32.21
C LYS A 347 -12.22 29.96 31.59
N TYR A 348 -11.53 29.12 32.37
CA TYR A 348 -10.76 28.01 31.83
C TYR A 348 -11.28 26.68 32.35
N ARG A 349 -11.53 25.73 31.44
CA ARG A 349 -11.98 24.37 31.77
C ARG A 349 -11.03 23.32 31.22
N ASN A 350 -10.46 22.49 32.09
CA ASN A 350 -9.63 21.36 31.66
C ASN A 350 -8.47 21.79 30.71
N VAL A 351 -7.73 22.83 31.08
CA VAL A 351 -6.69 23.43 30.23
C VAL A 351 -5.30 23.23 30.84
N LYS A 352 -4.31 22.89 30.02
CA LYS A 352 -2.90 22.95 30.43
C LYS A 352 -2.22 24.07 29.67
N ILE A 353 -1.75 25.08 30.39
CA ILE A 353 -1.03 26.24 29.84
C ILE A 353 0.43 26.09 30.25
N THR A 354 1.34 26.11 29.28
CA THR A 354 2.79 26.02 29.49
C THR A 354 3.44 27.25 28.89
N ALA A 355 4.44 27.81 29.56
CA ALA A 355 5.17 28.95 29.06
C ALA A 355 6.68 28.68 28.99
N GLN A 356 7.35 29.31 28.03
CA GLN A 356 8.81 29.29 27.88
C GLN A 356 9.31 30.58 27.23
N GLY A 357 10.60 30.87 27.37
CA GLY A 357 11.24 32.04 26.76
C GLY A 357 11.47 33.18 27.75
N GLU A 358 11.43 34.41 27.26
CA GLU A 358 11.71 35.61 28.04
C GLU A 358 10.45 36.13 28.73
N PHE A 359 10.44 36.12 30.07
CA PHE A 359 9.25 36.48 30.84
C PHE A 359 9.27 37.93 31.32
N ALA A 360 8.16 38.64 31.12
CA ALA A 360 7.84 39.80 31.95
C ALA A 360 7.68 39.38 33.42
N GLY A 361 7.70 40.34 34.34
CA GLY A 361 7.47 40.07 35.78
C GLY A 361 6.12 39.38 36.04
N CYS A 362 5.11 39.70 35.23
CA CYS A 362 3.80 39.07 35.16
C CYS A 362 3.47 38.75 33.68
N PRO A 363 3.80 37.56 33.14
CA PRO A 363 3.47 37.20 31.75
C PRO A 363 1.96 37.10 31.49
N LEU A 364 1.19 36.77 32.54
CA LEU A 364 -0.26 36.86 32.56
C LEU A 364 -0.69 37.83 33.65
N SER A 365 -1.55 38.79 33.30
CA SER A 365 -2.06 39.80 34.23
C SER A 365 -3.55 40.05 33.99
N GLY A 366 -4.35 40.18 35.04
CA GLY A 366 -5.78 40.39 34.89
C GLY A 366 -6.47 40.78 36.19
N HIS A 367 -7.74 41.11 36.08
CA HIS A 367 -8.60 41.37 37.23
C HIS A 367 -9.07 40.07 37.87
N LYS A 368 -9.59 39.11 37.09
CA LYS A 368 -10.16 37.87 37.62
C LYS A 368 -10.20 36.76 36.57
N THR A 369 -9.74 35.58 36.93
CA THR A 369 -9.83 34.35 36.13
C THR A 369 -10.66 33.29 36.84
N GLU A 370 -11.53 32.61 36.12
CA GLU A 370 -12.37 31.54 36.67
C GLU A 370 -11.87 30.16 36.25
N ILE A 371 -11.79 29.22 37.19
CA ILE A 371 -11.26 27.88 36.97
C ILE A 371 -12.37 26.85 37.14
N LEU A 372 -12.58 26.08 36.07
CA LEU A 372 -13.53 24.98 35.95
C LEU A 372 -12.74 23.68 35.68
N GLY A 373 -13.13 22.55 36.25
CA GLY A 373 -12.39 21.29 36.06
C GLY A 373 -10.92 21.41 36.46
N THR A 374 -9.99 20.79 35.72
CA THR A 374 -8.55 20.85 36.06
C THR A 374 -7.76 21.81 35.16
N VAL A 375 -7.25 22.91 35.72
CA VAL A 375 -6.42 23.88 35.01
C VAL A 375 -5.02 23.93 35.61
N SER A 376 -4.00 23.87 34.76
CA SER A 376 -2.60 23.94 35.19
C SER A 376 -1.79 24.97 34.42
N PHE A 377 -1.03 25.80 35.14
CA PHE A 377 -0.05 26.75 34.61
C PHE A 377 1.37 26.25 34.91
N ASN A 378 2.12 25.91 33.86
CA ASN A 378 3.47 25.36 33.98
C ASN A 378 4.50 26.36 33.47
N ASN A 379 5.60 26.45 34.19
CA ASN A 379 6.78 27.28 33.92
C ASN A 379 6.52 28.80 33.90
N PHE A 380 5.38 29.26 34.42
CA PHE A 380 5.18 30.68 34.69
C PHE A 380 5.95 31.08 35.95
N PRO A 381 6.69 32.21 35.95
CA PRO A 381 7.33 32.72 37.16
C PRO A 381 6.29 33.31 38.14
N ASN A 382 5.44 34.24 37.65
CA ASN A 382 4.31 34.77 38.40
C ASN A 382 3.07 34.86 37.51
N ILE A 383 1.90 34.69 38.12
CA ILE A 383 0.60 34.94 37.47
C ILE A 383 -0.13 36.00 38.29
N CYS A 384 -0.47 37.12 37.65
CA CYS A 384 -0.92 38.33 38.35
C CYS A 384 -2.40 38.59 38.10
N THR A 385 -3.25 37.74 38.66
CA THR A 385 -4.71 37.81 38.55
C THR A 385 -5.37 37.23 39.79
N ASN A 386 -6.60 37.64 40.06
CA ASN A 386 -7.41 36.97 41.07
C ASN A 386 -7.99 35.69 40.50
N PHE A 387 -8.05 34.60 41.28
CA PHE A 387 -8.64 33.34 40.84
C PHE A 387 -9.91 33.01 41.61
N THR A 388 -10.93 32.55 40.90
CA THR A 388 -12.06 31.82 41.51
C THR A 388 -12.04 30.39 41.01
N VAL A 389 -11.74 29.46 41.91
CA VAL A 389 -11.73 28.02 41.64
C VAL A 389 -13.10 27.47 42.02
N PHE A 390 -13.90 27.06 41.04
CA PHE A 390 -15.26 26.57 41.25
C PHE A 390 -15.28 25.23 41.99
N PRO A 391 -16.43 24.81 42.55
CA PRO A 391 -16.55 23.53 43.22
C PRO A 391 -16.09 22.35 42.34
N ASN A 392 -15.40 21.38 42.95
CA ASN A 392 -14.78 20.22 42.26
C ASN A 392 -13.70 20.56 41.23
N ALA A 393 -13.27 21.83 41.11
CA ALA A 393 -12.20 22.24 40.20
C ALA A 393 -10.82 22.17 40.86
N LYS A 394 -9.76 22.20 40.06
CA LYS A 394 -8.36 22.15 40.50
C LYS A 394 -7.55 23.21 39.77
N LEU A 395 -6.90 24.10 40.52
CA LEU A 395 -5.92 25.05 40.01
C LEU A 395 -4.52 24.59 40.41
N LEU A 396 -3.66 24.36 39.42
CA LEU A 396 -2.26 23.96 39.64
C LEU A 396 -1.32 24.98 39.00
N THR A 397 -0.28 25.39 39.72
CA THR A 397 0.77 26.23 39.14
C THR A 397 2.16 25.85 39.65
N THR A 398 3.15 25.91 38.77
CA THR A 398 4.56 25.75 39.15
C THR A 398 5.19 27.05 39.65
N GLY A 399 4.57 28.19 39.38
CA GLY A 399 5.05 29.52 39.79
C GLY A 399 4.35 30.06 41.02
N SER A 400 4.50 31.38 41.21
CA SER A 400 3.81 32.14 42.24
C SER A 400 2.53 32.80 41.69
N ILE A 401 1.57 33.08 42.56
CA ILE A 401 0.37 33.86 42.24
C ILE A 401 0.47 35.21 42.97
N LYS A 402 0.16 36.29 42.25
CA LYS A 402 -0.01 37.64 42.81
C LYS A 402 -1.46 38.07 42.57
N GLY A 403 -2.29 37.91 43.59
CA GLY A 403 -3.74 38.09 43.49
C GLY A 403 -4.47 37.20 44.49
N ASN A 404 -5.73 37.55 44.73
CA ASN A 404 -6.61 36.85 45.65
C ASN A 404 -7.10 35.54 45.04
N VAL A 405 -7.22 34.48 45.85
CA VAL A 405 -7.69 33.16 45.41
C VAL A 405 -8.86 32.71 46.26
N ASP A 406 -10.02 32.56 45.62
CA ASP A 406 -11.21 31.95 46.21
C ASP A 406 -11.30 30.48 45.75
N VAL A 407 -11.30 29.53 46.69
CA VAL A 407 -11.36 28.10 46.45
C VAL A 407 -12.72 27.56 46.91
N GLY A 408 -13.50 27.05 45.96
CA GLY A 408 -14.83 26.50 46.19
C GLY A 408 -14.83 25.18 46.97
N LYS A 409 -16.04 24.68 47.25
CA LYS A 409 -16.24 23.41 47.94
C LYS A 409 -15.66 22.24 47.14
N ASP A 410 -15.00 21.29 47.81
CA ASP A 410 -14.42 20.09 47.18
C ASP A 410 -13.38 20.43 46.07
N ALA A 411 -12.86 21.66 46.04
CA ALA A 411 -11.90 22.11 45.06
C ALA A 411 -10.46 22.00 45.57
N ALA A 412 -9.48 22.08 44.66
CA ALA A 412 -8.07 22.01 45.00
C ALA A 412 -7.25 23.18 44.47
N LEU A 413 -6.26 23.60 45.26
CA LEU A 413 -5.25 24.60 44.89
C LEU A 413 -3.86 24.02 45.13
N GLY A 414 -3.04 23.97 44.08
CA GLY A 414 -1.64 23.53 44.15
C GLY A 414 -0.71 24.60 43.61
N ILE A 415 0.15 25.17 44.45
CA ILE A 415 1.12 26.22 44.09
C ILE A 415 2.51 25.73 44.49
N LYS A 416 3.46 25.68 43.55
CA LYS A 416 4.86 25.38 43.89
C LYS A 416 5.66 26.61 44.34
N GLY A 417 5.28 27.81 43.91
CA GLY A 417 5.82 29.08 44.41
C GLY A 417 5.05 29.62 45.62
N ASP A 418 4.97 30.94 45.68
CA ASP A 418 4.29 31.70 46.74
C ASP A 418 2.89 32.14 46.31
N LEU A 419 2.00 32.38 47.27
CA LEU A 419 0.75 33.11 47.06
C LEU A 419 0.87 34.48 47.75
N ASN A 420 0.83 35.55 46.96
CA ASN A 420 0.81 36.93 47.43
C ASN A 420 -0.58 37.51 47.20
N GLY A 421 -1.47 37.35 48.19
CA GLY A 421 -2.88 37.73 48.09
C GLY A 421 -3.74 37.01 49.12
N ALA A 422 -5.01 37.38 49.17
CA ALA A 422 -6.00 36.73 50.03
C ALA A 422 -6.22 35.28 49.58
N LEU A 423 -6.57 34.40 50.53
CA LEU A 423 -6.90 33.00 50.24
C LEU A 423 -8.15 32.61 51.00
N LYS A 424 -9.26 32.39 50.29
CA LYS A 424 -10.54 31.99 50.90
C LYS A 424 -10.94 30.62 50.43
N ALA A 425 -10.87 29.63 51.30
CA ALA A 425 -11.26 28.27 51.01
C ALA A 425 -12.61 27.95 51.64
N GLN A 426 -13.51 27.36 50.86
CA GLN A 426 -14.74 26.75 51.37
C GLN A 426 -14.44 25.35 51.97
N SER A 427 -15.51 24.61 52.30
CA SER A 427 -15.39 23.31 52.95
C SER A 427 -14.81 22.23 52.04
N PHE A 428 -14.12 21.26 52.63
CA PHE A 428 -13.52 20.10 51.96
C PHE A 428 -12.48 20.46 50.88
N ALA A 429 -11.92 21.68 50.93
CA ALA A 429 -10.91 22.11 49.99
C ALA A 429 -9.55 21.46 50.28
N GLU A 430 -8.78 21.18 49.22
CA GLU A 430 -7.41 20.68 49.32
C GLU A 430 -6.42 21.76 48.86
N ILE A 431 -5.60 22.28 49.78
CA ILE A 431 -4.67 23.37 49.50
C ILE A 431 -3.25 22.89 49.76
N PHE A 432 -2.40 23.07 48.75
CA PHE A 432 -0.97 22.80 48.83
C PHE A 432 -0.20 23.99 48.25
N ILE A 433 0.51 24.71 49.10
CA ILE A 433 1.42 25.79 48.72
C ILE A 433 2.81 25.36 49.19
N LYS A 434 3.77 25.19 48.27
CA LYS A 434 5.13 24.81 48.66
C LYS A 434 5.92 26.01 49.22
N GLY A 435 5.68 27.21 48.67
CA GLY A 435 6.25 28.46 49.16
C GLY A 435 5.44 29.08 50.31
N GLN A 436 5.47 30.40 50.41
CA GLN A 436 4.81 31.18 51.45
C GLN A 436 3.41 31.63 51.04
N LEU A 437 2.54 31.79 52.02
CA LEU A 437 1.30 32.57 51.88
C LEU A 437 1.53 33.95 52.50
N ASN A 438 1.60 34.98 51.66
CA ASN A 438 1.80 36.36 52.07
C ASN A 438 0.55 37.17 51.77
N TYR A 439 0.06 37.90 52.76
CA TYR A 439 -1.00 38.86 52.55
C TYR A 439 -0.73 40.14 53.34
N THR A 440 -0.89 41.26 52.67
CA THR A 440 -0.81 42.60 53.24
C THR A 440 -2.04 43.36 52.78
N ASP A 441 -2.85 43.83 53.71
CA ASP A 441 -3.92 44.77 53.40
C ASP A 441 -3.47 46.18 53.76
N GLU A 442 -3.02 46.96 52.77
CA GLU A 442 -2.57 48.33 52.99
C GLU A 442 -3.74 49.31 53.21
N LEU A 443 -4.98 48.90 52.88
CA LEU A 443 -6.15 49.79 52.84
C LEU A 443 -7.21 49.49 53.91
N ASN A 444 -7.06 48.42 54.70
CA ASN A 444 -8.18 47.87 55.47
C ASN A 444 -7.92 47.84 56.98
N ASN A 445 -8.52 48.83 57.65
CA ASN A 445 -8.77 48.89 59.09
C ASN A 445 -10.13 48.24 59.46
N ASN A 446 -10.78 47.48 58.55
CA ASN A 446 -12.12 46.93 58.79
C ASN A 446 -12.08 45.47 59.27
N LEU A 447 -12.75 45.24 60.40
CA LEU A 447 -12.82 44.02 61.20
C LEU A 447 -13.37 42.78 60.47
N ASP A 448 -14.25 42.98 59.49
CA ASP A 448 -15.13 41.92 58.98
C ASP A 448 -14.62 41.22 57.71
N ASN A 449 -13.52 41.69 57.12
CA ASN A 449 -12.97 41.07 55.92
C ASN A 449 -12.03 39.91 56.31
N GLU A 450 -12.57 38.69 56.36
CA GLU A 450 -11.75 37.49 56.51
C GLU A 450 -10.79 37.37 55.30
N SER A 451 -9.48 37.59 55.46
CA SER A 451 -8.52 37.65 54.35
C SER A 451 -7.90 36.29 54.01
N ILE A 452 -7.61 35.49 55.03
CA ILE A 452 -7.14 34.11 54.89
C ILE A 452 -8.14 33.21 55.61
N VAL A 453 -8.87 32.38 54.88
CA VAL A 453 -9.91 31.51 55.40
C VAL A 453 -9.66 30.08 54.96
N PHE A 454 -9.60 29.18 55.93
CA PHE A 454 -9.61 27.74 55.68
C PHE A 454 -10.95 27.17 56.14
N GLY A 455 -11.80 26.83 55.18
CA GLY A 455 -13.14 26.27 55.41
C GLY A 455 -13.12 24.89 56.08
N CYS A 456 -14.29 24.43 56.49
CA CYS A 456 -14.43 23.24 57.33
C CYS A 456 -13.93 21.96 56.62
N ASN A 457 -13.37 21.02 57.37
CA ASN A 457 -12.87 19.73 56.83
C ASN A 457 -11.84 19.85 55.69
N SER A 458 -11.23 21.01 55.51
CA SER A 458 -10.23 21.24 54.47
C SER A 458 -8.86 20.70 54.89
N LYS A 459 -8.06 20.26 53.91
CA LYS A 459 -6.68 19.80 54.11
C LYS A 459 -5.74 20.82 53.52
N ILE A 460 -4.90 21.42 54.35
CA ILE A 460 -4.04 22.53 53.98
C ILE A 460 -2.60 22.21 54.35
N LYS A 461 -1.70 22.44 53.40
CA LYS A 461 -0.25 22.36 53.60
C LYS A 461 0.41 23.58 52.98
N ILE A 462 1.12 24.35 53.79
CA ILE A 462 1.86 25.56 53.39
C ILE A 462 3.31 25.38 53.82
N GLY A 463 4.22 25.13 52.87
CA GLY A 463 5.59 24.74 53.16
C GLY A 463 6.49 25.87 53.67
N GLY A 464 6.25 27.11 53.22
CA GLY A 464 7.07 28.27 53.54
C GLY A 464 6.58 29.13 54.71
N GLY A 465 5.43 28.80 55.30
CA GLY A 465 4.79 29.59 56.36
C GLY A 465 3.73 30.56 55.85
N ILE A 466 2.99 31.13 56.80
CA ILE A 466 1.97 32.16 56.55
C ILE A 466 2.45 33.48 57.14
N ASN A 467 2.51 34.53 56.33
CA ASN A 467 2.77 35.90 56.75
C ASN A 467 1.52 36.75 56.47
N ALA A 468 0.86 37.18 57.53
CA ALA A 468 -0.39 37.92 57.47
C ALA A 468 -0.19 39.30 58.12
N LYS A 469 -0.01 40.34 57.29
CA LYS A 469 0.14 41.73 57.72
C LYS A 469 -1.20 42.45 57.62
N THR A 470 -1.61 43.13 58.70
CA THR A 470 -2.88 43.83 58.85
C THR A 470 -4.07 43.00 58.35
N SER A 471 -4.22 41.77 58.87
CA SER A 471 -5.19 40.82 58.32
C SER A 471 -5.68 39.75 59.30
N ASN A 472 -6.82 39.15 58.93
CA ASN A 472 -7.48 38.09 59.69
C ASN A 472 -7.19 36.72 59.09
N VAL A 473 -6.68 35.80 59.92
CA VAL A 473 -6.49 34.39 59.59
C VAL A 473 -7.54 33.56 60.31
N VAL A 474 -8.43 32.91 59.57
CA VAL A 474 -9.56 32.14 60.08
C VAL A 474 -9.39 30.67 59.71
N ILE A 475 -9.34 29.81 60.73
CA ILE A 475 -9.23 28.36 60.57
C ILE A 475 -10.50 27.73 61.13
N LYS A 476 -11.37 27.26 60.24
CA LYS A 476 -12.68 26.70 60.60
C LYS A 476 -12.56 25.27 61.13
N GLN A 477 -13.70 24.71 61.55
CA GLN A 477 -13.76 23.44 62.26
C GLN A 477 -13.25 22.28 61.39
N TRP A 478 -12.55 21.32 62.00
CA TRP A 478 -12.02 20.12 61.35
C TRP A 478 -10.95 20.34 60.26
N SER A 479 -10.58 21.59 59.99
CA SER A 479 -9.53 21.91 59.03
C SER A 479 -8.17 21.46 59.57
N LYS A 480 -7.35 20.86 58.71
CA LYS A 480 -5.98 20.43 59.03
C LYS A 480 -5.00 21.37 58.34
N LEU A 481 -4.22 22.12 59.10
CA LEU A 481 -3.19 23.02 58.58
C LEU A 481 -1.79 22.53 58.99
N ASP A 482 -1.01 22.13 58.00
CA ASP A 482 0.42 21.81 58.11
C ASP A 482 1.23 23.00 57.58
N THR A 483 1.84 23.78 58.48
CA THR A 483 2.66 24.97 58.15
C THR A 483 3.81 25.11 59.15
N PRO A 484 5.01 25.57 58.78
CA PRO A 484 6.10 25.75 59.74
C PRO A 484 5.81 26.87 60.74
N TYR A 485 5.03 27.89 60.35
CA TYR A 485 4.63 28.99 61.24
C TYR A 485 3.42 29.76 60.70
N ILE A 486 2.78 30.53 61.58
CA ILE A 486 1.81 31.58 61.25
C ILE A 486 2.27 32.87 61.91
N LYS A 487 2.74 33.81 61.11
CA LYS A 487 3.21 35.12 61.56
C LYS A 487 2.15 36.17 61.21
N ILE A 488 1.57 36.77 62.24
CA ILE A 488 0.70 37.93 62.09
C ILE A 488 1.47 39.19 62.49
N THR A 489 1.41 40.22 61.64
CA THR A 489 2.01 41.53 61.90
C THR A 489 0.93 42.58 61.83
N SER A 490 0.87 43.45 62.84
CA SER A 490 -0.07 44.55 62.92
C SER A 490 0.72 45.87 62.81
N THR A 491 0.31 46.73 61.87
CA THR A 491 0.87 48.07 61.71
C THR A 491 -0.29 49.07 61.79
N SER A 492 -0.26 49.96 62.79
CA SER A 492 -1.25 51.03 62.96
C SER A 492 -0.61 52.39 62.72
N ASP A 493 -1.27 53.24 61.93
CA ASP A 493 -0.99 54.67 61.82
C ASP A 493 -2.06 55.53 62.52
N ASN A 494 -3.18 54.93 62.95
CA ASN A 494 -4.34 55.62 63.51
C ASN A 494 -4.54 55.32 65.01
N THR A 495 -4.22 56.30 65.85
CA THR A 495 -4.36 56.25 67.31
C THR A 495 -5.81 56.15 67.82
N SER A 496 -6.81 56.31 66.93
CA SER A 496 -8.24 56.35 67.26
C SER A 496 -8.97 55.01 67.04
N LEU A 497 -8.35 54.03 66.37
CA LEU A 497 -8.92 52.71 66.08
C LEU A 497 -8.05 51.58 66.68
N PRO A 498 -7.94 51.50 68.02
CA PRO A 498 -6.92 50.69 68.67
C PRO A 498 -7.15 49.16 68.59
N ASN A 499 -8.32 48.66 68.22
CA ASN A 499 -8.72 47.32 68.66
C ASN A 499 -8.60 46.16 67.69
N THR A 500 -8.20 46.29 66.42
CA THR A 500 -8.11 45.10 65.52
C THR A 500 -7.45 45.42 64.19
N LEU A 501 -6.18 45.07 64.05
CA LEU A 501 -5.46 45.23 62.78
C LEU A 501 -5.03 43.89 62.20
N SER A 502 -4.64 42.95 63.06
CA SER A 502 -4.44 41.55 62.66
C SER A 502 -4.99 40.61 63.71
N SER A 503 -5.54 39.49 63.28
CA SER A 503 -6.09 38.49 64.18
C SER A 503 -5.92 37.08 63.64
N ILE A 504 -5.91 36.12 64.57
CA ILE A 504 -6.03 34.69 64.25
C ILE A 504 -7.23 34.13 65.00
N HIS A 505 -8.11 33.45 64.28
CA HIS A 505 -9.31 32.78 64.78
C HIS A 505 -9.20 31.28 64.50
N LEU A 506 -9.13 30.50 65.57
CA LEU A 506 -9.12 29.04 65.52
C LEU A 506 -10.44 28.51 66.07
N TYR A 507 -11.22 27.85 65.21
CA TYR A 507 -12.47 27.24 65.61
C TYR A 507 -12.22 25.84 66.20
N LYS A 508 -13.19 25.38 67.00
CA LYS A 508 -13.21 24.03 67.59
C LYS A 508 -12.79 22.96 66.59
N TYR A 509 -11.93 22.05 67.02
CA TYR A 509 -11.43 20.91 66.24
C TYR A 509 -10.51 21.23 65.05
N ALA A 510 -10.14 22.49 64.83
CA ALA A 510 -9.04 22.81 63.92
C ALA A 510 -7.75 22.11 64.39
N LYS A 511 -7.01 21.51 63.45
CA LYS A 511 -5.74 20.84 63.71
C LYS A 511 -4.61 21.66 63.11
N LEU A 512 -3.70 22.14 63.96
CA LEU A 512 -2.48 22.82 63.55
C LEU A 512 -1.29 21.89 63.71
N PHE A 513 -0.30 22.03 62.83
CA PHE A 513 1.03 21.41 62.95
C PHE A 513 0.95 19.88 63.06
N SER A 514 0.72 19.20 61.94
CA SER A 514 0.55 17.75 61.85
C SER A 514 1.81 16.91 62.14
N THR A 515 2.88 17.52 62.65
CA THR A 515 4.20 16.89 62.85
C THR A 515 4.32 16.02 64.09
N TYR A 516 3.27 15.86 64.90
CA TYR A 516 3.28 14.98 66.06
C TYR A 516 2.20 13.89 65.91
N GLU A 517 2.54 12.64 66.24
CA GLU A 517 1.63 11.47 66.23
C GLU A 517 0.37 11.68 67.09
N GLN A 518 0.32 12.75 67.88
CA GLN A 518 -0.82 13.22 68.65
C GLN A 518 -1.23 14.63 68.17
N THR A 519 -2.50 14.78 67.81
CA THR A 519 -3.09 16.09 67.46
C THR A 519 -3.07 17.00 68.70
N VAL A 520 -2.41 18.16 68.62
CA VAL A 520 -2.40 19.17 69.69
C VAL A 520 -3.54 20.16 69.45
N PHE A 521 -4.47 20.27 70.41
CA PHE A 521 -5.58 21.22 70.39
C PHE A 521 -5.25 22.42 71.29
N PRO A 522 -5.08 23.63 70.74
CA PRO A 522 -4.99 24.83 71.56
C PRO A 522 -6.37 25.16 72.13
N LEU A 523 -6.65 24.84 73.39
CA LEU A 523 -7.81 25.37 74.09
C LEU A 523 -7.37 25.92 75.45
N VAL A 524 -7.81 27.15 75.74
CA VAL A 524 -7.99 27.66 77.10
C VAL A 524 -9.46 27.40 77.46
N GLU A 525 -9.77 27.12 78.72
CA GLU A 525 -11.16 27.04 79.21
C GLU A 525 -11.87 28.37 78.96
N ASN A 526 -12.98 28.33 78.21
CA ASN A 526 -13.94 29.42 78.15
C ASN A 526 -15.20 28.92 78.86
N ASP A 527 -15.48 29.44 80.05
CA ASP A 527 -16.60 29.01 80.92
C ASP A 527 -17.97 29.53 80.46
N ASP A 528 -18.05 30.17 79.30
CA ASP A 528 -19.31 30.66 78.76
C ASP A 528 -20.16 29.52 78.18
N ALA A 529 -21.40 29.40 78.68
CA ALA A 529 -22.39 28.38 78.30
C ALA A 529 -22.88 28.45 76.83
N GLN A 530 -22.26 29.29 76.00
CA GLN A 530 -22.46 29.31 74.56
C GLN A 530 -21.30 28.54 73.91
N CYS A 531 -21.60 27.43 73.24
CA CYS A 531 -20.66 26.50 72.62
C CYS A 531 -19.77 27.07 71.49
N ASP A 532 -19.53 28.38 71.44
CA ASP A 532 -18.63 29.06 70.52
C ASP A 532 -17.19 29.05 71.05
N ASP A 533 -16.63 27.85 71.24
CA ASP A 533 -15.22 27.66 71.62
C ASP A 533 -14.31 28.10 70.45
N LYS A 534 -14.00 29.40 70.40
CA LYS A 534 -13.10 30.05 69.45
C LYS A 534 -11.86 30.50 70.22
N TYR A 535 -10.67 29.95 69.91
CA TYR A 535 -9.44 30.62 70.33
C TYR A 535 -9.22 31.80 69.36
N TYR A 536 -9.18 33.01 69.89
CA TYR A 536 -8.85 34.19 69.11
C TYR A 536 -7.68 34.93 69.75
N ARG A 537 -6.71 35.35 68.93
CA ARG A 537 -5.68 36.30 69.35
C ARG A 537 -5.76 37.52 68.45
N HIS A 538 -6.15 38.64 69.03
CA HIS A 538 -6.14 39.95 68.37
C HIS A 538 -4.83 40.65 68.70
N LEU A 539 -4.18 41.22 67.69
CA LEU A 539 -3.15 42.23 67.88
C LEU A 539 -3.80 43.61 67.68
N GLY A 540 -3.95 44.31 68.80
CA GLY A 540 -4.48 45.67 68.91
C GLY A 540 -3.49 46.61 69.61
N SER A 541 -3.53 47.88 69.23
CA SER A 541 -2.66 48.99 69.60
C SER A 541 -2.39 49.09 71.10
N ALA A 542 -1.13 48.86 71.48
CA ALA A 542 -0.54 49.49 72.65
C ALA A 542 0.26 50.68 72.13
N THR A 543 0.09 51.81 72.80
CA THR A 543 0.68 53.14 72.62
C THR A 543 2.22 53.21 72.50
N ASP A 544 2.92 52.11 72.18
CA ASP A 544 4.38 52.00 72.25
C ASP A 544 5.05 51.09 71.20
N ALA A 545 4.45 50.79 70.05
CA ALA A 545 5.21 50.12 68.99
C ALA A 545 4.76 50.49 67.57
N ALA A 546 5.69 51.03 66.78
CA ALA A 546 5.52 51.27 65.34
C ALA A 546 5.23 49.99 64.52
N LEU A 547 5.36 48.80 65.14
CA LEU A 547 5.03 47.49 64.57
C LEU A 547 4.83 46.46 65.70
N GLN A 548 3.72 45.72 65.69
CA GLN A 548 3.48 44.59 66.61
C GLN A 548 3.50 43.27 65.84
N GLU A 549 4.19 42.26 66.38
CA GLU A 549 4.36 40.96 65.71
C GLU A 549 4.04 39.79 66.65
N PHE A 550 3.38 38.76 66.11
CA PHE A 550 3.20 37.47 66.76
C PHE A 550 3.49 36.34 65.78
N SER A 551 4.27 35.35 66.21
CA SER A 551 4.53 34.10 65.49
C SER A 551 4.01 32.90 66.28
N LEU A 552 3.18 32.08 65.63
CA LEU A 552 2.76 30.76 66.11
C LEU A 552 3.58 29.69 65.40
N GLU A 553 4.32 28.89 66.16
CA GLU A 553 5.28 27.88 65.65
C GLU A 553 5.12 26.55 66.40
N PRO A 554 5.45 25.39 65.79
CA PRO A 554 5.40 24.08 66.44
C PRO A 554 6.23 23.99 67.74
N SER A 555 7.31 24.77 67.84
CA SER A 555 8.23 24.82 68.99
C SER A 555 7.84 25.85 70.05
N ASN A 556 6.92 26.79 69.75
CA ASN A 556 6.32 27.68 70.75
C ASN A 556 5.27 26.92 71.56
N ARG A 557 5.70 25.82 72.18
CA ARG A 557 4.97 25.22 73.29
C ARG A 557 5.11 26.19 74.46
N GLY A 558 4.10 27.02 74.68
CA GLY A 558 3.89 27.62 75.98
C GLY A 558 3.51 26.52 76.97
N GLU A 559 4.43 25.60 77.27
CA GLU A 559 4.20 24.37 78.05
C GLU A 559 3.58 24.65 79.43
N ASP A 560 3.56 25.92 79.88
CA ASP A 560 2.88 26.36 81.10
C ASP A 560 1.48 26.99 80.91
N LYS A 561 0.92 27.09 79.68
CA LYS A 561 -0.35 27.80 79.42
C LYS A 561 -1.39 27.11 78.52
N TRP A 562 -1.07 25.98 77.88
CA TRP A 562 -2.02 25.30 76.98
C TRP A 562 -2.45 23.95 77.58
N GLN A 563 -3.52 23.95 78.37
CA GLN A 563 -4.13 22.70 78.83
C GLN A 563 -4.95 22.07 77.70
N CYS A 564 -4.35 21.11 76.99
CA CYS A 564 -5.01 20.38 75.91
C CYS A 564 -6.01 19.36 76.47
N ARG A 565 -7.21 19.24 75.87
CA ARG A 565 -8.16 18.15 76.16
C ARG A 565 -8.13 17.08 75.07
N SER A 566 -8.02 15.81 75.45
CA SER A 566 -8.31 14.68 74.56
C SER A 566 -9.82 14.43 74.50
N LEU A 567 -10.39 14.33 73.28
CA LEU A 567 -11.82 14.10 73.06
C LEU A 567 -12.09 12.72 72.46
N THR A 568 -13.23 12.13 72.83
CA THR A 568 -13.65 10.79 72.36
C THR A 568 -14.15 10.80 70.91
N PHE A 569 -14.07 9.67 70.20
CA PHE A 569 -14.46 9.54 68.77
C PHE A 569 -15.89 10.06 68.48
N LYS A 570 -16.85 9.83 69.37
CA LYS A 570 -18.23 10.35 69.25
C LYS A 570 -18.35 11.88 69.31
N GLN A 571 -17.41 12.55 69.97
CA GLN A 571 -17.32 14.01 70.01
C GLN A 571 -16.53 14.56 68.81
N GLN A 572 -15.99 13.67 67.95
CA GLN A 572 -15.22 14.01 66.76
C GLN A 572 -16.03 13.98 65.46
N GLU A 573 -17.30 13.60 65.51
CA GLU A 573 -18.20 13.60 64.36
C GLU A 573 -19.11 14.83 64.44
N CYS A 574 -19.11 15.67 63.40
CA CYS A 574 -20.20 16.62 63.15
C CYS A 574 -20.47 16.70 61.63
N ASN A 575 -21.77 16.69 61.31
CA ASN A 575 -22.36 17.03 60.01
C ASN A 575 -21.86 18.38 59.49
#